data_AF-A0A0Q6ZHV0-F1
#
_entry.id   AF-A0A0Q6ZHV0-F1
#
_cell.length_a   1.000
_cell.length_b   1.000
_cell.length_c   1.000
_cell.angle_alpha   90.00
_cell.angle_beta   90.00
_cell.angle_gamma   90.00
#
_symmetry.space_group_name_H-M   'P 1'
#
loop_
_entity.id
_entity.type
_entity.pdbx_description
1 polymer ?
#
loop_
_entity_poly.entity_id
_entity_poly.type
_entity_poly.pdbx_seq_one_letter_code
_entity_poly.pdbx_strand_id
1 'polypeptide(L)' 'MSIDAETVRTLIGKLDLIADPSALIVDIPLNKQGLDSLDFVNLLFRFEEDYEIKLPDSEVDGVKTINDIVALVNMKLARK' A
#
# COMPACT_ATOMS: atom_id res chain seq x y z
N MET A 1 1.29 -7.04 -15.34
CA MET A 1 2.14 -6.37 -14.34
C MET A 1 1.44 -6.54 -13.02
N SER A 2 2.15 -7.05 -12.02
CA SER A 2 1.59 -7.31 -10.71
C SER A 2 2.53 -6.74 -9.67
N ILE A 3 1.97 -6.13 -8.62
CA ILE A 3 2.77 -5.75 -7.45
C ILE A 3 2.70 -6.84 -6.40
N ASP A 4 3.69 -6.88 -5.54
CA ASP A 4 3.78 -7.79 -4.41
C ASP A 4 4.06 -7.00 -3.12
N ALA A 5 4.05 -7.71 -1.99
CA ALA A 5 4.31 -7.09 -0.69
C ALA A 5 5.70 -6.46 -0.58
N GLU A 6 6.68 -6.92 -1.34
CA GLU A 6 8.03 -6.37 -1.36
C GLU A 6 8.05 -4.98 -2.01
N THR A 7 7.25 -4.80 -3.06
CA THR A 7 7.02 -3.48 -3.68
C THR A 7 6.43 -2.50 -2.67
N VAL A 8 5.41 -2.92 -1.92
CA VAL A 8 4.81 -2.10 -0.86
C VAL A 8 5.85 -1.76 0.21
N ARG A 9 6.61 -2.75 0.71
CA ARG A 9 7.68 -2.52 1.69
C ARG A 9 8.75 -1.54 1.20
N THR A 10 9.12 -1.65 -0.07
CA THR A 10 10.10 -0.76 -0.70
C THR A 10 9.58 0.67 -0.76
N LEU A 11 8.30 0.85 -1.10
CA LEU A 11 7.64 2.15 -1.10
C LEU A 11 7.55 2.75 0.31
N ILE A 12 7.19 1.94 1.30
CA ILE A 12 7.16 2.35 2.71
C ILE A 12 8.55 2.85 3.15
N GLY A 13 9.61 2.09 2.83
CA GLY A 13 10.98 2.49 3.14
C GLY A 13 11.44 3.73 2.38
N LYS A 14 11.05 3.88 1.11
CA LYS A 14 11.35 5.10 0.32
C LYS A 14 10.67 6.35 0.88
N LEU A 15 9.51 6.18 1.49
CA LEU A 15 8.74 7.25 2.10
C LEU A 15 9.12 7.51 3.57
N ASP A 16 10.06 6.72 4.12
CA ASP A 16 10.54 6.80 5.51
C ASP A 16 9.39 6.76 6.55
N LEU A 17 8.33 6.00 6.25
CA LEU A 17 7.12 5.95 7.11
C LEU A 17 7.37 5.13 8.39
N ILE A 18 8.37 4.25 8.39
CA ILE A 18 8.73 3.36 9.51
C ILE A 18 10.22 3.01 9.44
N ALA A 19 10.86 2.88 10.61
CA ALA A 19 12.26 2.50 10.76
C ALA A 19 12.63 1.13 10.16
N ASP A 20 11.74 0.14 10.26
CA ASP A 20 11.97 -1.24 9.81
C ASP A 20 10.84 -1.76 8.90
N PRO A 21 10.85 -1.43 7.59
CA PRO A 21 9.85 -1.94 6.65
C PRO A 21 9.91 -3.47 6.49
N SER A 22 11.06 -4.08 6.76
CA SER A 22 11.25 -5.54 6.76
C SER A 22 10.51 -6.25 7.90
N ALA A 23 10.24 -5.55 9.01
CA ALA A 23 9.49 -6.08 10.14
C ALA A 23 7.97 -6.10 9.87
N LEU A 24 7.51 -5.49 8.78
CA LEU A 24 6.09 -5.43 8.46
C LEU A 24 5.55 -6.80 8.04
N ILE A 25 4.51 -7.22 8.74
CA ILE A 25 3.75 -8.44 8.52
C ILE A 25 2.60 -8.11 7.59
N VAL A 26 2.51 -8.85 6.49
CA VAL A 26 1.53 -8.61 5.42
C VAL A 26 0.10 -8.98 5.78
N ASP A 27 -0.04 -9.86 6.78
CA ASP A 27 -1.32 -10.34 7.31
C ASP A 27 -1.87 -9.41 8.41
N ILE A 28 -1.00 -8.58 9.00
CA ILE A 28 -1.36 -7.65 10.06
C ILE A 28 -1.70 -6.29 9.44
N PRO A 29 -2.73 -5.60 9.96
CA PRO A 29 -3.06 -4.28 9.46
C PRO A 29 -1.96 -3.28 9.80
N LEU A 30 -1.59 -2.44 8.83
CA LEU A 30 -0.46 -1.52 8.94
C LEU A 30 -0.64 -0.51 10.11
N ASN A 31 -1.88 -0.13 10.42
CA ASN A 31 -2.20 0.69 11.59
C ASN A 31 -1.83 0.08 12.94
N LYS A 32 -1.73 -1.25 13.05
CA LYS A 32 -1.25 -1.94 14.24
C LYS A 32 0.28 -2.02 14.30
N GLN A 33 0.94 -1.71 13.18
CA GLN A 33 2.38 -1.81 13.01
C GLN A 33 3.07 -0.44 13.07
N GLY A 34 2.31 0.63 13.27
CA GLY A 34 2.82 2.00 13.41
C GLY A 34 2.68 2.87 12.17
N LEU A 35 1.86 2.46 11.18
CA LEU A 35 1.53 3.27 10.02
C LEU A 35 0.14 3.88 10.19
N ASP A 36 0.09 5.21 10.29
CA ASP A 36 -1.16 5.93 10.46
C ASP A 36 -1.86 6.16 9.11
N SER A 37 -3.09 6.69 9.17
CA SER A 37 -3.88 6.96 7.95
C SER A 37 -3.16 7.88 6.96
N LEU A 38 -2.30 8.77 7.44
CA LEU A 38 -1.53 9.70 6.61
C LEU A 38 -0.43 8.98 5.81
N ASP A 39 0.20 7.99 6.43
CA ASP A 39 1.19 7.12 5.78
C ASP A 39 0.54 6.29 4.68
N PHE A 40 -0.67 5.78 4.95
CA PHE A 40 -1.50 5.10 3.97
C PHE A 40 -1.81 5.98 2.76
N VAL A 41 -2.27 7.21 2.98
CA VAL A 41 -2.59 8.16 1.90
C VAL A 41 -1.35 8.44 1.04
N ASN A 42 -0.19 8.69 1.65
CA ASN A 42 1.07 8.92 0.92
C ASN A 42 1.46 7.72 0.05
N LEU A 43 1.32 6.51 0.60
CA LEU A 43 1.64 5.28 -0.09
C LEU A 43 0.74 5.06 -1.31
N LEU A 44 -0.57 5.26 -1.15
CA LEU A 44 -1.55 5.13 -2.23
C LEU A 44 -1.31 6.17 -3.32
N PHE A 45 -1.04 7.43 -2.94
CA PHE A 45 -0.73 8.49 -3.89
C PHE A 45 0.48 8.12 -4.76
N ARG A 46 1.52 7.55 -4.14
CA ARG A 46 2.67 7.02 -4.90
C ARG A 46 2.28 5.89 -5.83
N PHE A 47 1.45 4.95 -5.39
CA PHE A 47 0.94 3.90 -6.29
C PHE A 47 0.11 4.48 -7.45
N GLU A 48 -0.74 5.45 -7.19
CA GLU A 48 -1.52 6.15 -8.23
C GLU A 48 -0.62 6.85 -9.25
N GLU A 49 0.44 7.53 -8.82
CA GLU A 49 1.41 8.19 -9.69
C GLU A 49 2.29 7.19 -10.47
N ASP A 50 2.91 6.22 -9.79
CA ASP A 50 3.88 5.28 -10.38
C ASP A 50 3.20 4.34 -11.41
N TYR A 51 1.94 3.99 -11.16
CA TYR A 51 1.17 3.08 -12.00
C TYR A 51 0.08 3.78 -12.82
N GLU A 52 -0.07 5.10 -12.73
CA GLU A 52 -1.15 5.88 -13.37
C GLU A 52 -2.53 5.20 -13.15
N ILE A 53 -2.85 4.89 -11.91
CA ILE A 53 -4.15 4.31 -11.50
C ILE A 53 -4.92 5.29 -10.61
N LYS A 54 -6.22 5.03 -10.41
CA LYS A 54 -7.04 5.76 -9.43
C LYS A 54 -7.55 4.85 -8.33
N LEU A 55 -7.29 5.24 -7.08
CA LEU A 55 -7.65 4.54 -5.86
C LEU A 55 -8.64 5.41 -5.06
N PRO A 56 -9.96 5.31 -5.34
CA PRO A 56 -10.95 6.13 -4.64
C PRO A 56 -11.10 5.66 -3.19
N ASP A 57 -11.35 6.59 -2.26
CA ASP A 57 -11.45 6.32 -0.82
C ASP A 57 -12.38 5.15 -0.47
N SER A 58 -13.49 4.96 -1.21
CA SER A 58 -14.41 3.84 -0.98
C SER A 58 -13.78 2.45 -1.14
N GLU A 59 -12.78 2.33 -2.02
CA GLU A 59 -12.04 1.08 -2.21
C GLU A 59 -10.94 0.94 -1.16
N VAL A 60 -10.35 2.06 -0.73
CA VAL A 60 -9.28 2.10 0.27
C VAL A 60 -9.81 1.93 1.70
N ASP A 61 -11.04 2.32 1.99
CA ASP A 61 -11.63 2.26 3.33
C ASP A 61 -11.66 0.83 3.92
N GLY A 62 -11.77 -0.18 3.05
CA GLY A 62 -11.67 -1.60 3.41
C GLY A 62 -10.23 -2.10 3.60
N VAL A 63 -9.25 -1.39 3.06
CA VAL A 63 -7.87 -1.81 2.91
C VAL A 63 -7.09 -1.50 4.18
N LYS A 64 -6.67 -2.56 4.89
CA LYS A 64 -5.97 -2.42 6.17
C LYS A 64 -4.62 -3.11 6.19
N THR A 65 -4.45 -4.17 5.42
CA THR A 65 -3.22 -4.99 5.37
C THR A 65 -2.46 -4.76 4.07
N ILE A 66 -1.17 -5.12 4.05
CA ILE A 66 -0.37 -5.05 2.82
C ILE A 66 -0.98 -5.93 1.73
N ASN A 67 -1.47 -7.12 2.10
CA ASN A 67 -2.11 -8.02 1.14
C ASN A 67 -3.31 -7.38 0.46
N ASP A 68 -4.11 -6.63 1.22
CA ASP A 68 -5.29 -5.94 0.69
C ASP A 68 -4.89 -4.82 -0.27
N ILE A 69 -3.86 -4.02 0.07
CA ILE A 69 -3.29 -2.99 -0.83
C ILE A 69 -2.79 -3.62 -2.13
N VAL A 70 -2.02 -4.71 -2.00
CA VAL A 70 -1.47 -5.45 -3.13
C VAL A 70 -2.59 -5.95 -4.03
N ALA A 71 -3.62 -6.57 -3.46
CA ALA A 71 -4.77 -7.07 -4.20
C ALA A 71 -5.54 -5.94 -4.90
N LEU A 72 -5.77 -4.82 -4.19
CA LEU A 72 -6.47 -3.64 -4.71
C LEU A 72 -5.74 -3.06 -5.93
N VAL A 73 -4.44 -2.78 -5.78
CA VAL A 73 -3.62 -2.19 -6.84
C VAL A 73 -3.51 -3.16 -8.02
N ASN A 74 -3.32 -4.46 -7.78
CA ASN A 74 -3.34 -5.47 -8.83
C ASN A 74 -4.67 -5.52 -9.59
N MET A 75 -5.80 -5.46 -8.88
CA MET A 75 -7.13 -5.43 -9.53
C MET A 75 -7.29 -4.20 -10.43
N LYS A 76 -6.79 -3.03 -10.00
CA LYS A 76 -6.81 -1.81 -10.82
C LYS A 76 -5.90 -1.93 -12.03
N LEU A 77 -4.68 -2.41 -11.84
CA LEU A 77 -3.71 -2.66 -12.92
C LEU A 77 -4.23 -3.65 -13.95
N ALA A 78 -4.98 -4.66 -13.54
CA ALA A 78 -5.58 -5.65 -14.44
C ALA A 78 -6.79 -5.12 -15.23
N ARG A 79 -7.42 -4.03 -14.75
CA ARG A 79 -8.55 -3.37 -15.43
C ARG A 79 -8.15 -2.11 -16.21
N LYS A 80 -6.90 -1.69 -16.09
CA LYS A 80 -6.30 -0.63 -16.90
C LYS A 80 -5.96 -1.16 -18.29
#